data_AF-A0A8J7UCS3-F1
#
_entry.id   AF-A0A8J7UCS3-F1
#
_cell.length_a   1.000
_cell.length_b   1.000
_cell.length_c   1.000
_cell.angle_alpha   90.00
_cell.angle_beta   90.00
_cell.angle_gamma   90.00
#
_symmetry.space_group_name_H-M   'P 1'
#
loop_
_entity.id
_entity.type
_entity.pdbx_description
1 polymer ?
#
loop_
_entity_poly.entity_id
_entity_poly.type
_entity_poly.pdbx_seq_one_letter_code
_entity_poly.pdbx_strand_id
1 'polypeptide(L)'
;MTHNAAYLALAVLVLLALLLVVAVTLAMKWRALEQREADAQASIRRMHDDVRAHVSQEMSGVRQEMNSIVHRQLSEQNAQFVNFLGLIQQMSTDQTHQLGQLRDVMANQLHTVHATVGNELDKIRQQNDKALADIQSTVQDKLQTTINDRLSLSFKTVEDQLAAVHRGLGEMREMAQDVDGLRRVLTNVKTRGTFGEVQLGYLLDELLTVEQYAKNVATRPGSDMRVEFAVCLPGNGTVEQIWLPIDAKFPLEDYERLIDARERADKEGETASLKALATRIVDEATKIRAKYVEVPYTTEFAVLYLPIESLWADVLKIPGLMERVQRETHVTIAGPTVLAALINSLQMGFRTLAIEQKSAEVWHVLGQVKTEFVKFAQAIEGVEKKMDGVRTAIGAVKTRTNVMNRRLQSVEAVRSETVVEQENSLDCS
;
A
#
# COMPACT_ATOMS: atom_id res chain seq x y z
N MET A 1 100.65 -95.02 68.17
CA MET A 1 99.20 -94.74 68.26
C MET A 1 98.85 -93.24 68.31
N THR A 2 99.80 -92.32 68.52
CA THR A 2 99.56 -90.86 68.70
C THR A 2 99.51 -90.03 67.41
N HIS A 3 100.09 -90.49 66.29
CA HIS A 3 100.09 -89.72 65.04
C HIS A 3 98.70 -89.61 64.37
N ASN A 4 97.83 -90.63 64.47
CA ASN A 4 96.52 -90.62 63.80
C ASN A 4 95.52 -89.63 64.42
N ALA A 5 95.59 -89.35 65.72
CA ALA A 5 94.71 -88.38 66.38
C ALA A 5 95.01 -86.93 65.94
N ALA A 6 96.29 -86.63 65.70
CA ALA A 6 96.72 -85.33 65.21
C ALA A 6 96.21 -85.04 63.78
N TYR A 7 96.21 -86.04 62.88
CA TYR A 7 95.68 -85.89 61.52
C TYR A 7 94.16 -85.71 61.45
N LEU A 8 93.40 -86.41 62.30
CA LEU A 8 91.94 -86.25 62.37
C LEU A 8 91.55 -84.86 62.87
N ALA A 9 92.24 -84.32 63.89
CA ALA A 9 92.02 -82.95 64.36
C ALA A 9 92.33 -81.90 63.29
N LEU A 10 93.42 -82.11 62.53
CA LEU A 10 93.78 -81.24 61.41
C LEU A 10 92.71 -81.26 60.30
N ALA A 11 92.21 -82.43 59.92
CA ALA A 11 91.19 -82.58 58.88
C ALA A 11 89.86 -81.90 59.27
N VAL A 12 89.42 -82.05 60.53
CA VAL A 12 88.20 -81.38 61.03
C VAL A 12 88.36 -79.86 61.04
N LEU A 13 89.53 -79.34 61.43
CA LEU A 13 89.83 -77.90 61.38
C LEU A 13 89.78 -77.34 59.96
N VAL A 14 90.33 -78.07 58.98
CA VAL A 14 90.28 -77.66 57.56
C VAL A 14 88.84 -77.66 57.05
N LEU A 15 88.02 -78.66 57.42
CA LEU A 15 86.62 -78.76 57.00
C LEU A 15 85.75 -77.65 57.61
N LEU A 16 85.97 -77.32 58.89
CA LEU A 16 85.32 -76.18 59.55
C LEU A 16 85.74 -74.85 58.94
N ALA A 17 87.02 -74.69 58.58
CA ALA A 17 87.51 -73.50 57.89
C ALA A 17 86.86 -73.35 56.49
N LEU A 18 86.71 -74.44 55.73
CA LEU A 18 86.02 -74.43 54.45
C LEU A 18 84.53 -74.10 54.59
N LEU A 19 83.83 -74.68 55.57
CA LEU A 19 82.43 -74.37 55.84
C LEU A 19 82.23 -72.90 56.24
N LEU A 20 83.14 -72.34 57.04
CA LEU A 20 83.11 -70.94 57.43
C LEU A 20 83.30 -70.03 56.22
N VAL A 21 84.23 -70.36 55.31
CA VAL A 21 84.43 -69.62 54.05
C VAL A 21 83.16 -69.65 53.20
N VAL A 22 82.52 -70.82 53.04
CA VAL A 22 81.28 -70.95 52.26
C VAL A 22 80.14 -70.14 52.90
N ALA A 23 79.95 -70.22 54.22
CA ALA A 23 78.93 -69.44 54.92
C ALA A 23 79.15 -67.93 54.76
N VAL A 24 80.40 -67.46 54.85
CA VAL A 24 80.76 -66.05 54.64
C VAL A 24 80.48 -65.62 53.20
N THR A 25 80.82 -66.44 52.19
CA THR A 25 80.52 -66.10 50.78
C THR A 25 79.03 -66.07 50.48
N LEU A 26 78.23 -66.96 51.08
CA LEU A 26 76.77 -66.94 50.95
C LEU A 26 76.16 -65.72 51.65
N ALA A 27 76.62 -65.37 52.85
CA ALA A 27 76.18 -64.17 53.56
C ALA A 27 76.54 -62.88 52.79
N MET A 28 77.73 -62.83 52.19
CA MET A 28 78.13 -61.72 51.32
C MET A 28 77.26 -61.64 50.07
N LYS A 29 76.94 -62.76 49.42
CA LYS A 29 76.04 -62.80 48.26
C LYS A 29 74.60 -62.40 48.61
N TRP A 30 74.08 -62.83 49.76
CA TRP A 30 72.76 -62.42 50.25
C TRP A 30 72.69 -60.92 50.51
N ARG A 31 73.68 -60.36 51.22
CA ARG A 31 73.77 -58.90 51.42
C ARG A 31 73.89 -58.14 50.10
N ALA A 32 74.66 -58.66 49.15
CA ALA A 32 74.79 -58.05 47.83
C ALA A 32 73.49 -58.10 47.00
N LEU A 33 72.68 -59.15 47.14
CA LEU A 33 71.37 -59.27 46.50
C LEU A 33 70.36 -58.29 47.11
N GLU A 34 70.31 -58.21 48.43
CA GLU A 34 69.43 -57.29 49.17
C GLU A 34 69.76 -55.82 48.85
N GLN A 35 71.06 -55.51 48.73
CA GLN A 35 71.51 -54.18 48.32
C GLN A 35 71.17 -53.87 46.85
N ARG A 36 71.25 -54.86 45.95
CA ARG A 36 70.84 -54.71 44.54
C ARG A 36 69.33 -54.47 44.39
N GLU A 37 68.50 -55.14 45.18
CA GLU A 37 67.06 -54.90 45.18
C GLU A 37 66.71 -53.50 45.71
N ALA A 38 67.40 -53.05 46.77
CA ALA A 38 67.23 -51.70 47.29
C ALA A 38 67.65 -50.62 46.27
N ASP A 39 68.77 -50.82 45.58
CA ASP A 39 69.25 -49.90 44.53
C ASP A 39 68.32 -49.89 43.30
N ALA A 40 67.78 -51.05 42.92
CA ALA A 40 66.81 -51.17 41.83
C ALA A 40 65.48 -50.48 42.17
N GLN A 41 64.99 -50.61 43.41
CA GLN A 41 63.79 -49.88 43.85
C GLN A 41 64.05 -48.37 43.93
N ALA A 42 65.24 -47.95 44.37
CA ALA A 42 65.61 -46.54 44.43
C ALA A 42 65.71 -45.91 43.03
N SER A 43 66.26 -46.62 42.05
CA SER A 43 66.35 -46.13 40.67
C SER A 43 64.97 -46.00 40.01
N ILE A 44 64.07 -46.97 40.24
CA ILE A 44 62.68 -46.90 39.76
C ILE A 44 61.93 -45.71 40.38
N ARG A 45 62.12 -45.44 41.68
CA ARG A 45 61.50 -44.27 42.34
C ARG A 45 62.01 -42.95 41.76
N ARG A 46 63.33 -42.82 41.57
CA ARG A 46 63.91 -41.62 40.94
C ARG A 46 63.39 -41.40 39.53
N MET A 47 63.26 -42.48 38.74
CA MET A 47 62.69 -42.39 37.39
C MET A 47 61.22 -41.96 37.41
N HIS A 48 60.42 -42.47 38.35
CA HIS A 48 59.03 -42.01 38.50
C HIS A 48 58.94 -40.55 38.92
N ASP A 49 59.78 -40.11 39.85
CA ASP A 49 59.79 -38.71 40.31
C ASP A 49 60.25 -37.77 39.19
N ASP A 50 61.23 -38.18 38.39
CA ASP A 50 61.72 -37.40 37.25
C ASP A 50 60.69 -37.30 36.11
N VAL A 51 60.03 -38.41 35.77
CA VAL A 51 58.91 -38.41 34.81
C VAL A 51 57.78 -37.51 35.31
N ARG A 52 57.46 -37.57 36.61
CA ARG A 52 56.42 -36.72 37.19
C ARG A 52 56.80 -35.24 37.14
N ALA A 53 58.06 -34.91 37.40
CA ALA A 53 58.57 -33.55 37.30
C ALA A 53 58.48 -33.04 35.86
N HIS A 54 58.97 -33.80 34.87
CA HIS A 54 58.90 -33.45 33.45
C HIS A 54 57.46 -33.27 32.96
N VAL A 55 56.55 -34.19 33.31
CA VAL A 55 55.13 -34.07 32.95
C VAL A 55 54.50 -32.83 33.58
N SER A 56 54.82 -32.52 34.84
CA SER A 56 54.29 -31.32 35.51
C SER A 56 54.81 -30.03 34.87
N GLN A 57 56.06 -30.02 34.43
CA GLN A 57 56.70 -28.88 33.80
C GLN A 57 56.12 -28.62 32.40
N GLU A 58 55.96 -29.65 31.57
CA GLU A 58 55.29 -29.52 30.27
C GLU A 58 53.83 -29.08 30.42
N MET A 59 53.09 -29.66 31.37
CA MET A 59 51.69 -29.29 31.61
C MET A 59 51.54 -27.83 32.06
N SER A 60 52.52 -27.29 32.79
CA SER A 60 52.55 -25.88 33.18
C SER A 60 52.82 -24.94 32.00
N GLY A 61 53.73 -25.32 31.09
CA GLY A 61 54.00 -24.59 29.86
C GLY A 61 52.78 -24.57 28.94
N VAL A 62 52.15 -25.72 28.73
CA VAL A 62 50.91 -25.83 27.93
C VAL A 62 49.77 -25.02 28.54
N ARG A 63 49.60 -25.03 29.87
CA ARG A 63 48.58 -24.19 30.54
C ARG A 63 48.84 -22.70 30.34
N GLN A 64 50.09 -22.27 30.39
CA GLN A 64 50.45 -20.87 30.24
C GLN A 64 50.25 -20.39 28.79
N GLU A 65 50.61 -21.21 27.79
CA GLU A 65 50.31 -20.95 26.39
C GLU A 65 48.80 -20.91 26.13
N MET A 66 48.05 -21.88 26.65
CA MET A 66 46.58 -21.94 26.52
C MET A 66 45.93 -20.67 27.09
N ASN A 67 46.35 -20.22 28.28
CA ASN A 67 45.84 -18.97 28.86
C ASN A 67 46.19 -17.74 28.02
N SER A 68 47.40 -17.68 27.45
CA SER A 68 47.80 -16.57 26.59
C SER A 68 46.99 -16.52 25.28
N ILE A 69 46.68 -17.68 24.70
CA ILE A 69 45.84 -17.80 23.50
C ILE A 69 44.41 -17.36 23.82
N VAL A 70 43.85 -17.83 24.94
CA VAL A 70 42.51 -17.42 25.39
C VAL A 70 42.44 -15.91 25.64
N HIS A 71 43.41 -15.32 26.33
CA HIS A 71 43.44 -13.87 26.57
C HIS A 71 43.58 -13.07 25.27
N ARG A 72 44.40 -13.54 24.34
CA ARG A 72 44.57 -12.89 23.03
C ARG A 72 43.28 -12.94 22.22
N GLN A 73 42.64 -14.10 22.15
CA GLN A 73 41.37 -14.28 21.45
C GLN A 73 40.23 -13.45 22.06
N LEU A 74 40.17 -13.37 23.39
CA LEU A 74 39.19 -12.52 24.09
C LEU A 74 39.43 -11.03 23.82
N SER A 75 40.70 -10.61 23.76
CA SER A 75 41.07 -9.21 23.45
C SER A 75 40.73 -8.82 22.00
N GLU A 76 40.94 -9.73 21.05
CA GLU A 76 40.59 -9.53 19.64
C GLU A 76 39.06 -9.49 19.46
N GLN A 77 38.31 -10.36 20.14
CA GLN A 77 36.85 -10.28 20.15
C GLN A 77 36.33 -8.98 20.77
N ASN A 78 36.92 -8.51 21.88
CA ASN A 78 36.53 -7.24 22.48
C ASN A 78 36.84 -6.05 21.57
N ALA A 79 37.97 -6.06 20.86
CA ALA A 79 38.30 -5.01 19.89
C ALA A 79 37.32 -5.00 18.70
N GLN A 80 36.94 -6.19 18.20
CA GLN A 80 35.91 -6.32 17.17
C GLN A 80 34.53 -5.83 17.66
N PHE A 81 34.17 -6.11 18.91
CA PHE A 81 32.91 -5.67 19.51
C PHE A 81 32.86 -4.15 19.69
N VAL A 82 33.96 -3.53 20.13
CA VAL A 82 34.07 -2.06 20.21
C VAL A 82 33.99 -1.41 18.84
N ASN A 83 34.64 -1.97 17.82
CA ASN A 83 34.53 -1.49 16.44
C ASN A 83 33.10 -1.61 15.89
N PHE A 84 32.41 -2.71 16.20
CA PHE A 84 31.01 -2.92 15.83
C PHE A 84 30.08 -1.90 16.51
N LEU A 85 30.27 -1.63 17.80
CA LEU A 85 29.53 -0.58 18.51
C LEU A 85 29.81 0.81 17.93
N GLY A 86 31.06 1.10 17.54
CA GLY A 86 31.41 2.34 16.86
C GLY A 86 30.68 2.53 15.52
N LEU A 87 30.55 1.45 14.73
CA LEU A 87 29.80 1.48 13.47
C LEU A 87 28.30 1.72 13.69
N ILE A 88 27.70 1.08 14.70
CA ILE A 88 26.30 1.32 15.08
C ILE A 88 26.09 2.77 15.54
N GLN A 89 27.00 3.31 16.35
CA GLN A 89 26.95 4.69 16.81
C GLN A 89 26.98 5.66 15.62
N GLN A 90 27.88 5.43 14.65
CA GLN A 90 28.02 6.27 13.46
C GLN A 90 26.79 6.19 12.55
N MET A 91 26.21 4.99 12.39
CA MET A 91 24.98 4.79 11.63
C MET A 91 23.78 5.51 12.28
N SER A 92 23.71 5.53 13.61
CA SER A 92 22.69 6.27 14.38
C SER A 92 22.83 7.79 14.23
N THR A 93 24.07 8.31 14.23
CA THR A 93 24.31 9.75 14.01
C THR A 93 24.01 10.18 12.58
N ASP A 94 24.30 9.35 11.58
CA ASP A 94 23.93 9.64 10.19
C ASP A 94 22.40 9.62 10.00
N GLN A 95 21.71 8.68 10.64
CA GLN A 95 20.26 8.58 10.56
C GLN A 95 19.56 9.78 11.23
N THR A 96 20.09 10.27 12.36
CA THR A 96 19.57 11.50 13.00
C THR A 96 19.87 12.76 12.18
N HIS A 97 21.01 12.84 11.52
CA HIS A 97 21.34 13.96 10.62
C HIS A 97 20.44 13.97 9.37
N GLN A 98 20.16 12.80 8.79
CA GLN A 98 19.22 12.66 7.66
C GLN A 98 17.79 13.07 8.06
N LEU A 99 17.32 12.66 9.24
CA LEU A 99 16.02 13.07 9.77
C LEU A 99 15.94 14.58 10.05
N GLY A 100 17.03 15.19 10.52
CA GLY A 100 17.15 16.64 10.70
C GLY A 100 17.02 17.40 9.37
N GLN A 101 17.77 16.99 8.34
CA GLN A 101 17.68 17.58 7.01
C GLN A 101 16.28 17.44 6.39
N LEU A 102 15.64 16.29 6.58
CA LEU A 102 14.29 16.03 6.07
C LEU A 102 13.25 16.92 6.77
N ARG A 103 13.41 17.15 8.08
CA ARG A 103 12.59 18.10 8.84
C ARG A 103 12.75 19.54 8.34
N ASP A 104 13.97 19.98 8.03
CA ASP A 104 14.23 21.33 7.54
C ASP A 104 13.68 21.55 6.13
N VAL A 105 13.80 20.54 5.25
CA VAL A 105 13.18 20.57 3.91
C VAL A 105 11.65 20.63 4.00
N MET A 106 11.04 19.83 4.88
CA MET A 106 9.59 19.90 5.11
C MET A 106 9.14 21.25 5.66
N ALA A 107 9.89 21.83 6.60
CA ALA A 107 9.57 23.16 7.16
C ALA A 107 9.61 24.25 6.07
N ASN A 108 10.62 24.22 5.20
CA ASN A 108 10.73 25.16 4.08
C ASN A 108 9.64 24.96 3.02
N GLN A 109 9.24 23.72 2.74
CA GLN A 109 8.12 23.43 1.83
C GLN A 109 6.79 23.95 2.40
N LEU A 110 6.52 23.72 3.69
CA LEU A 110 5.31 24.23 4.34
C LEU A 110 5.25 25.76 4.32
N HIS A 111 6.37 26.45 4.57
CA HIS A 111 6.44 27.91 4.44
C HIS A 111 6.15 28.39 3.01
N THR A 112 6.66 27.70 2.01
CA THR A 112 6.44 28.04 0.58
C THR A 112 4.98 27.83 0.19
N VAL A 113 4.35 26.75 0.66
CA VAL A 113 2.92 26.48 0.45
C VAL A 113 2.07 27.56 1.13
N HIS A 114 2.35 27.89 2.40
CA HIS A 114 1.63 28.96 3.11
C HIS A 114 1.76 30.32 2.40
N ALA A 115 2.95 30.67 1.93
CA ALA A 115 3.16 31.92 1.19
C ALA A 115 2.41 31.92 -0.15
N THR A 116 2.40 30.79 -0.87
CA THR A 116 1.71 30.67 -2.17
C THR A 116 0.18 30.74 -1.99
N VAL A 117 -0.35 30.05 -0.99
CA VAL A 117 -1.78 30.09 -0.65
C VAL A 117 -2.20 31.48 -0.19
N GLY A 118 -1.37 32.17 0.61
CA GLY A 118 -1.62 33.56 1.00
C GLY A 118 -1.70 34.50 -0.20
N ASN A 119 -0.74 34.38 -1.13
CA ASN A 119 -0.73 35.19 -2.36
C ASN A 119 -1.93 34.91 -3.27
N GLU A 120 -2.37 33.66 -3.41
CA GLU A 120 -3.55 33.33 -4.21
C GLU A 120 -4.86 33.78 -3.55
N LEU A 121 -4.97 33.69 -2.22
CA LEU A 121 -6.11 34.24 -1.47
C LEU A 121 -6.21 35.76 -1.61
N ASP A 122 -5.08 36.47 -1.59
CA ASP A 122 -5.05 37.92 -1.80
C ASP A 122 -5.42 38.30 -3.24
N LYS A 123 -4.98 37.51 -4.25
CA LYS A 123 -5.43 37.69 -5.63
C LYS A 123 -6.93 37.46 -5.79
N ILE A 124 -7.48 36.42 -5.16
CA ILE A 124 -8.91 36.13 -5.19
C ILE A 124 -9.70 37.27 -4.53
N ARG A 125 -9.23 37.79 -3.39
CA ARG A 125 -9.83 38.97 -2.75
C ARG A 125 -9.84 40.18 -3.66
N GLN A 126 -8.70 40.52 -4.27
CA GLN A 126 -8.61 41.65 -5.20
C GLN A 126 -9.50 41.47 -6.45
N GLN A 127 -9.58 40.24 -6.97
CA GLN A 127 -10.46 39.92 -8.09
C GLN A 127 -11.94 40.03 -7.71
N ASN A 128 -12.32 39.59 -6.51
CA ASN A 128 -13.68 39.74 -6.00
C ASN A 128 -14.05 41.20 -5.76
N ASP A 129 -13.16 42.01 -5.18
CA ASP A 129 -13.39 43.44 -4.99
C ASP A 129 -13.56 44.16 -6.33
N LYS A 130 -12.75 43.79 -7.34
CA LYS A 130 -12.88 44.30 -8.70
C LYS A 130 -14.20 43.87 -9.36
N ALA A 131 -14.58 42.59 -9.24
CA ALA A 131 -15.83 42.09 -9.78
C ALA A 131 -17.05 42.76 -9.11
N LEU A 132 -16.99 43.02 -7.79
CA LEU A 132 -18.02 43.76 -7.07
C LEU A 132 -18.12 45.22 -7.55
N ALA A 133 -16.99 45.88 -7.79
CA ALA A 133 -16.97 47.23 -8.36
C ALA A 133 -17.53 47.26 -9.80
N ASP A 134 -17.17 46.28 -10.64
CA ASP A 134 -17.70 46.14 -12.00
C ASP A 134 -19.22 45.88 -11.99
N ILE A 135 -19.71 45.06 -11.05
CA ILE A 135 -21.15 44.85 -10.83
C ILE A 135 -21.81 46.16 -10.39
N GLN A 136 -21.23 46.91 -9.45
CA GLN A 136 -21.77 48.20 -9.01
C GLN A 136 -21.87 49.19 -10.18
N SER A 137 -20.82 49.31 -11.00
CA SER A 137 -20.82 50.18 -12.18
C SER A 137 -21.85 49.74 -13.22
N THR A 138 -21.91 48.44 -13.52
CA THR A 138 -22.86 47.90 -14.50
C THR A 138 -24.31 48.06 -14.04
N VAL A 139 -24.57 47.89 -12.74
CA VAL A 139 -25.88 48.11 -12.13
C VAL A 139 -26.25 49.58 -12.20
N GLN A 140 -25.33 50.51 -11.90
CA GLN A 140 -25.56 51.96 -12.00
C GLN A 140 -25.94 52.39 -13.43
N ASP A 141 -25.17 51.95 -14.43
CA ASP A 141 -25.38 52.30 -15.84
C ASP A 141 -26.70 51.72 -16.38
N LYS A 142 -27.02 50.48 -16.02
CA LYS A 142 -28.29 49.85 -16.43
C LYS A 142 -29.49 50.43 -15.67
N LEU A 143 -29.34 50.81 -14.40
CA LEU A 143 -30.41 51.48 -13.65
C LEU A 143 -30.73 52.83 -14.29
N GLN A 144 -29.73 53.67 -14.56
CA GLN A 144 -29.97 55.05 -14.97
C GLN A 144 -30.59 55.14 -16.37
N THR A 145 -30.21 54.23 -17.27
CA THR A 145 -30.75 54.17 -18.64
C THR A 145 -32.13 53.51 -18.69
N THR A 146 -32.37 52.46 -17.90
CA THR A 146 -33.65 51.71 -17.94
C THR A 146 -34.76 52.36 -17.11
N ILE A 147 -34.40 53.11 -16.06
CA ILE A 147 -35.36 53.79 -15.18
C ILE A 147 -35.97 55.03 -15.85
N ASN A 148 -35.22 55.85 -16.58
CA ASN A 148 -35.78 57.06 -17.22
C ASN A 148 -36.82 56.73 -18.30
N ASP A 149 -36.56 55.69 -19.10
CA ASP A 149 -37.47 55.28 -20.18
C ASP A 149 -38.73 54.59 -19.62
N ARG A 150 -38.60 53.81 -18.53
CA ARG A 150 -39.75 53.17 -17.88
C ARG A 150 -40.53 54.07 -16.92
N LEU A 151 -39.93 55.11 -16.31
CA LEU A 151 -40.64 56.03 -15.43
C LEU A 151 -41.69 56.84 -16.20
N SER A 152 -41.35 57.32 -17.40
CA SER A 152 -42.28 58.11 -18.22
C SER A 152 -43.50 57.30 -18.69
N LEU A 153 -43.31 56.01 -18.96
CA LEU A 153 -44.39 55.08 -19.30
C LEU A 153 -45.19 54.61 -18.08
N SER A 154 -44.56 54.54 -16.90
CA SER A 154 -45.20 54.07 -15.66
C SER A 154 -46.03 55.14 -14.97
N PHE A 155 -45.69 56.44 -15.08
CA PHE A 155 -46.51 57.51 -14.48
C PHE A 155 -47.93 57.59 -15.07
N LYS A 156 -48.09 57.25 -16.35
CA LYS A 156 -49.39 57.25 -17.03
C LYS A 156 -50.29 56.09 -16.58
N THR A 157 -49.70 54.93 -16.27
CA THR A 157 -50.42 53.74 -15.78
C THR A 157 -50.75 53.83 -14.29
N VAL A 158 -49.94 54.56 -13.51
CA VAL A 158 -50.14 54.75 -12.06
C VAL A 158 -51.32 55.69 -11.77
N GLU A 159 -51.59 56.69 -12.62
CA GLU A 159 -52.75 57.59 -12.46
C GLU A 159 -54.09 56.82 -12.60
N ASP A 160 -54.16 55.89 -13.57
CA ASP A 160 -55.34 55.04 -13.78
C ASP A 160 -55.51 53.96 -12.69
N GLN A 161 -54.41 53.48 -12.09
CA GLN A 161 -54.46 52.50 -10.99
C GLN A 161 -54.80 53.11 -9.63
N LEU A 162 -54.44 54.38 -9.37
CA LEU A 162 -54.75 55.04 -8.09
C LEU A 162 -56.28 55.20 -7.88
N ALA A 163 -57.04 55.39 -8.96
CA ALA A 163 -58.51 55.46 -8.93
C ALA A 163 -59.19 54.09 -8.67
N ALA A 164 -58.49 52.98 -8.92
CA ALA A 164 -58.96 51.62 -8.66
C ALA A 164 -58.58 51.13 -7.24
N VAL A 165 -57.41 51.53 -6.73
CA VAL A 165 -56.90 51.14 -5.40
C VAL A 165 -57.69 51.78 -4.25
N HIS A 166 -58.19 53.02 -4.40
CA HIS A 166 -59.06 53.63 -3.39
C HIS A 166 -60.40 52.89 -3.20
N ARG A 167 -60.83 52.08 -4.19
CA ARG A 167 -62.01 51.21 -4.08
C ARG A 167 -61.68 49.87 -3.41
N GLY A 168 -60.50 49.30 -3.66
CA GLY A 168 -60.07 48.01 -3.11
C GLY A 168 -59.56 48.06 -1.66
N LEU A 169 -59.11 49.21 -1.16
CA LEU A 169 -58.59 49.36 0.21
C LEU A 169 -59.67 49.28 1.31
N GLY A 170 -60.95 49.26 0.96
CA GLY A 170 -62.05 49.05 1.92
C GLY A 170 -62.25 47.60 2.33
N GLU A 171 -61.82 46.63 1.50
CA GLU A 171 -62.13 45.20 1.69
C GLU A 171 -60.96 44.39 2.28
N MET A 172 -59.78 44.98 2.45
CA MET A 172 -58.55 44.23 2.75
C MET A 172 -58.00 44.44 4.18
N ARG A 173 -58.75 45.09 5.08
CA ARG A 173 -58.36 45.22 6.50
C ARG A 173 -58.69 43.97 7.34
N GLU A 174 -59.27 42.94 6.72
CA GLU A 174 -59.72 41.69 7.37
C GLU A 174 -58.75 40.50 7.16
N MET A 175 -57.74 40.61 6.29
CA MET A 175 -56.84 39.49 5.90
C MET A 175 -55.44 39.51 6.55
N ALA A 176 -55.28 40.07 7.75
CA ALA A 176 -53.96 40.20 8.40
C ALA A 176 -53.71 39.22 9.56
N GLN A 177 -54.43 38.10 9.65
CA GLN A 177 -54.35 37.18 10.80
C GLN A 177 -54.07 35.70 10.51
N ASP A 178 -53.83 35.27 9.27
CA ASP A 178 -53.81 33.82 8.99
C ASP A 178 -52.43 33.20 8.75
N VAL A 179 -52.12 32.18 9.56
CA VAL A 179 -50.93 31.31 9.50
C VAL A 179 -51.18 30.20 8.47
N ASP A 180 -51.62 30.56 7.26
CA ASP A 180 -51.97 29.63 6.17
C ASP A 180 -50.90 29.60 5.04
N GLY A 181 -49.88 30.47 5.14
CA GLY A 181 -48.81 30.60 4.14
C GLY A 181 -47.89 29.37 4.01
N LEU A 182 -47.68 28.61 5.10
CA LEU A 182 -46.88 27.38 5.05
C LEU A 182 -47.66 26.20 4.43
N ARG A 183 -48.97 26.12 4.66
CA ARG A 183 -49.84 25.11 4.05
C ARG A 183 -49.92 25.29 2.54
N ARG A 184 -49.85 26.54 2.08
CA ARG A 184 -49.97 26.93 0.67
C ARG A 184 -48.78 26.49 -0.20
N VAL A 185 -47.57 26.36 0.35
CA VAL A 185 -46.38 25.88 -0.40
C VAL A 185 -46.50 24.40 -0.80
N LEU A 186 -47.31 23.61 -0.08
CA LEU A 186 -47.58 22.20 -0.39
C LEU A 186 -48.78 21.97 -1.34
N THR A 187 -49.52 23.03 -1.71
CA THR A 187 -50.70 22.92 -2.60
C THR A 187 -50.36 22.96 -4.11
N ASN A 188 -49.14 23.37 -4.49
CA ASN A 188 -48.77 23.48 -5.91
C ASN A 188 -48.12 22.19 -6.43
N VAL A 189 -48.74 21.55 -7.41
CA VAL A 189 -48.31 20.28 -8.03
C VAL A 189 -46.86 20.32 -8.55
N LYS A 190 -46.37 21.48 -9.02
CA LYS A 190 -44.96 21.60 -9.46
C LYS A 190 -43.99 21.59 -8.28
N THR A 191 -44.30 22.30 -7.21
CA THR A 191 -43.48 22.34 -5.99
C THR A 191 -43.40 20.95 -5.32
N ARG A 192 -44.47 20.14 -5.45
CA ARG A 192 -44.52 18.75 -4.96
C ARG A 192 -43.51 17.84 -5.66
N GLY A 193 -43.45 17.89 -7.00
CA GLY A 193 -42.50 17.10 -7.79
C GLY A 193 -41.05 17.49 -7.47
N THR A 194 -40.79 18.80 -7.44
CA THR A 194 -39.46 19.33 -7.12
C THR A 194 -38.97 18.95 -5.72
N PHE A 195 -39.85 18.85 -4.71
CA PHE A 195 -39.44 18.44 -3.36
C PHE A 195 -38.89 17.01 -3.34
N GLY A 196 -39.58 16.06 -3.99
CA GLY A 196 -39.14 14.66 -4.06
C GLY A 196 -37.81 14.51 -4.83
N GLU A 197 -37.67 15.24 -5.94
CA GLU A 197 -36.44 15.27 -6.73
C GLU A 197 -35.26 15.86 -5.95
N VAL A 198 -35.48 16.95 -5.21
CA VAL A 198 -34.44 17.60 -4.41
C VAL A 198 -33.97 16.68 -3.29
N GLN A 199 -34.88 16.03 -2.57
CA GLN A 199 -34.52 15.09 -1.51
C GLN A 199 -33.77 13.87 -2.04
N LEU A 200 -34.23 13.30 -3.17
CA LEU A 200 -33.54 12.21 -3.85
C LEU A 200 -32.13 12.65 -4.28
N GLY A 201 -32.00 13.86 -4.83
CA GLY A 201 -30.72 14.45 -5.19
C GLY A 201 -29.76 14.54 -4.02
N TYR A 202 -30.21 15.07 -2.87
CA TYR A 202 -29.38 15.14 -1.66
C TYR A 202 -28.94 13.75 -1.17
N LEU A 203 -29.84 12.77 -1.18
CA LEU A 203 -29.52 11.40 -0.76
C LEU A 203 -28.47 10.76 -1.67
N LEU A 204 -28.59 10.96 -2.99
CA LEU A 204 -27.61 10.44 -3.95
C LEU A 204 -26.28 11.19 -3.86
N ASP A 205 -26.29 12.51 -3.65
CA ASP A 205 -25.09 13.33 -3.46
C ASP A 205 -24.30 12.95 -2.20
N GLU A 206 -24.97 12.46 -1.15
CA GLU A 206 -24.31 11.98 0.07
C GLU A 206 -23.67 10.58 -0.10
N LEU A 207 -24.32 9.70 -0.89
CA LEU A 207 -23.94 8.30 -1.00
C LEU A 207 -23.02 8.00 -2.19
N LEU A 208 -23.14 8.75 -3.28
CA LEU A 208 -22.46 8.51 -4.56
C LEU A 208 -21.61 9.71 -4.96
N THR A 209 -20.53 9.47 -5.72
CA THR A 209 -19.82 10.57 -6.39
C THR A 209 -20.59 11.03 -7.63
N VAL A 210 -20.36 12.28 -8.07
CA VAL A 210 -21.04 12.88 -9.24
C VAL A 210 -20.85 12.06 -10.53
N GLU A 211 -19.81 11.26 -10.63
CA GLU A 211 -19.55 10.36 -11.78
C GLU A 211 -20.37 9.06 -11.73
N GLN A 212 -20.86 8.67 -10.55
CA GLN A 212 -21.57 7.41 -10.33
C GLN A 212 -23.08 7.53 -10.55
N TYR A 213 -23.60 8.71 -10.83
CA TYR A 213 -25.01 8.90 -11.16
C TYR A 213 -25.21 10.11 -12.08
N ALA A 214 -26.32 10.17 -12.80
CA ALA A 214 -26.68 11.29 -13.66
C ALA A 214 -28.08 11.80 -13.34
N LYS A 215 -28.29 13.11 -13.50
CA LYS A 215 -29.59 13.79 -13.34
C LYS A 215 -30.23 13.96 -14.73
N ASN A 216 -31.53 13.76 -14.84
CA ASN A 216 -32.33 14.02 -16.06
C ASN A 216 -31.79 13.34 -17.33
N VAL A 217 -31.51 12.03 -17.25
CA VAL A 217 -30.90 11.26 -18.33
C VAL A 217 -31.92 10.41 -19.09
N ALA A 218 -31.75 10.29 -20.39
CA ALA A 218 -32.48 9.30 -21.18
C ALA A 218 -31.78 7.95 -21.05
N THR A 219 -32.42 7.01 -20.36
CA THR A 219 -31.84 5.68 -20.10
C THR A 219 -32.01 4.71 -21.28
N ARG A 220 -32.95 5.02 -22.18
CA ARG A 220 -33.27 4.24 -23.37
C ARG A 220 -32.72 4.91 -24.63
N PRO A 221 -31.97 4.20 -25.50
CA PRO A 221 -31.49 4.79 -26.75
C PRO A 221 -32.64 5.25 -27.65
N GLY A 222 -32.58 6.50 -28.12
CA GLY A 222 -33.60 7.06 -29.01
C GLY A 222 -34.92 7.48 -28.33
N SER A 223 -34.98 7.45 -26.99
CA SER A 223 -36.12 7.97 -26.22
C SER A 223 -35.86 9.39 -25.73
N ASP A 224 -36.85 10.27 -25.85
CA ASP A 224 -36.83 11.60 -25.24
C ASP A 224 -37.25 11.59 -23.76
N MET A 225 -37.66 10.44 -23.24
CA MET A 225 -38.10 10.29 -21.86
C MET A 225 -36.90 10.28 -20.92
N ARG A 226 -36.79 11.32 -20.10
CA ARG A 226 -35.73 11.49 -19.12
C ARG A 226 -36.19 11.08 -17.73
N VAL A 227 -35.40 10.20 -17.10
CA VAL A 227 -35.59 9.87 -15.69
C VAL A 227 -34.91 10.92 -14.82
N GLU A 228 -35.51 11.25 -13.69
CA GLU A 228 -34.99 12.27 -12.76
C GLU A 228 -33.55 11.96 -12.34
N PHE A 229 -33.28 10.71 -11.97
CA PHE A 229 -31.94 10.23 -11.63
C PHE A 229 -31.69 8.83 -12.20
N ALA A 230 -30.45 8.54 -12.59
CA ALA A 230 -30.02 7.19 -12.89
C ALA A 230 -28.63 6.92 -12.31
N VAL A 231 -28.45 5.78 -11.66
CA VAL A 231 -27.16 5.35 -11.14
C VAL A 231 -26.39 4.63 -12.23
N CYS A 232 -25.14 5.01 -12.42
CA CYS A 232 -24.19 4.43 -13.36
C CYS A 232 -23.64 3.11 -12.77
N LEU A 233 -23.90 2.00 -13.45
CA LEU A 233 -23.37 0.70 -13.12
C LEU A 233 -22.32 0.27 -14.15
N PRO A 234 -21.21 -0.37 -13.73
CA PRO A 234 -20.22 -0.90 -14.66
C PRO A 234 -20.86 -2.00 -15.50
N GLY A 235 -20.72 -1.91 -16.83
CA GLY A 235 -21.32 -2.88 -17.74
C GLY A 235 -20.54 -4.20 -17.83
N ASN A 236 -21.15 -5.19 -18.48
CA ASN A 236 -20.66 -6.57 -18.58
C ASN A 236 -19.75 -6.82 -19.80
N GLY A 237 -19.06 -5.79 -20.28
CA GLY A 237 -18.13 -5.85 -21.43
C GLY A 237 -18.77 -5.72 -22.81
N THR A 238 -20.09 -5.90 -22.96
CA THR A 238 -20.82 -5.66 -24.22
C THR A 238 -21.39 -4.24 -24.28
N VAL A 239 -21.78 -3.71 -23.12
CA VAL A 239 -22.17 -2.32 -22.91
C VAL A 239 -21.20 -1.75 -21.89
N GLU A 240 -20.69 -0.55 -22.12
CA GLU A 240 -19.71 0.09 -21.24
C GLU A 240 -20.33 0.47 -19.87
N GLN A 241 -21.60 0.87 -19.92
CA GLN A 241 -22.34 1.38 -18.76
C GLN A 241 -23.80 0.95 -18.80
N ILE A 242 -24.32 0.54 -17.65
CA ILE A 242 -25.72 0.16 -17.45
C ILE A 242 -26.36 1.17 -16.50
N TRP A 243 -27.55 1.68 -16.85
CA TRP A 243 -28.28 2.62 -16.01
C TRP A 243 -29.26 1.90 -15.07
N LEU A 244 -29.27 2.28 -13.79
CA LEU A 244 -30.37 1.99 -12.86
C LEU A 244 -31.28 3.21 -12.75
N PRO A 245 -32.46 3.22 -13.39
CA PRO A 245 -33.36 4.37 -13.34
C PRO A 245 -34.02 4.51 -11.96
N ILE A 246 -34.05 5.72 -11.42
CA ILE A 246 -34.70 6.07 -10.16
C ILE A 246 -35.61 7.28 -10.38
N ASP A 247 -36.89 7.09 -10.17
CA ASP A 247 -37.92 8.11 -10.39
C ASP A 247 -38.68 8.37 -9.08
N ALA A 248 -38.73 9.63 -8.64
CA ALA A 248 -39.42 10.03 -7.43
C ALA A 248 -40.91 10.24 -7.72
N LYS A 249 -41.75 9.66 -6.85
CA LYS A 249 -43.20 9.84 -6.92
C LYS A 249 -43.76 10.19 -5.57
N PHE A 250 -44.57 11.24 -5.54
CA PHE A 250 -45.17 11.73 -4.31
C PHE A 250 -46.69 11.89 -4.44
N PRO A 251 -47.47 10.81 -4.19
CA PRO A 251 -48.94 10.85 -4.15
C PRO A 251 -49.44 11.51 -2.86
N LEU A 252 -49.09 12.79 -2.66
CA LEU A 252 -49.38 13.54 -1.44
C LEU A 252 -50.88 13.58 -1.13
N GLU A 253 -51.75 13.76 -2.14
CA GLU A 253 -53.19 13.86 -1.90
C GLU A 253 -53.79 12.56 -1.38
N ASP A 254 -53.37 11.42 -1.93
CA ASP A 254 -53.81 10.11 -1.43
C ASP A 254 -53.26 9.86 -0.02
N TYR A 255 -52.06 10.36 0.27
CA TYR A 255 -51.43 10.27 1.58
C TYR A 255 -52.07 11.18 2.64
N GLU A 256 -52.42 12.41 2.29
CA GLU A 256 -53.14 13.35 3.17
C GLU A 256 -54.53 12.80 3.52
N ARG A 257 -55.28 12.28 2.52
CA ARG A 257 -56.57 11.64 2.77
C ARG A 257 -56.46 10.45 3.74
N LEU A 258 -55.38 9.69 3.64
CA LEU A 258 -55.08 8.60 4.56
C LEU A 258 -54.83 9.12 5.99
N ILE A 259 -54.04 10.18 6.15
CA ILE A 259 -53.78 10.81 7.44
C ILE A 259 -55.08 11.37 8.03
N ASP A 260 -55.85 12.13 7.27
CA ASP A 260 -57.10 12.73 7.70
C ASP A 260 -58.13 11.67 8.14
N ALA A 261 -58.20 10.54 7.42
CA ALA A 261 -59.07 9.43 7.81
C ALA A 261 -58.64 8.80 9.15
N ARG A 262 -57.33 8.67 9.39
CA ARG A 262 -56.79 8.16 10.65
C ARG A 262 -57.02 9.12 11.81
N GLU A 263 -56.81 10.42 11.61
CA GLU A 263 -57.07 11.45 12.62
C GLU A 263 -58.54 11.50 13.03
N ARG A 264 -59.44 11.30 12.06
CA ARG A 264 -60.89 11.19 12.30
C ARG A 264 -61.34 9.83 12.83
N ALA A 265 -60.42 8.88 13.04
CA ALA A 265 -60.72 7.49 13.40
C ALA A 265 -61.72 6.79 12.45
N ASP A 266 -61.72 7.20 11.18
CA ASP A 266 -62.60 6.72 10.11
C ASP A 266 -61.98 5.50 9.41
N LYS A 267 -62.31 4.30 9.91
CA LYS A 267 -61.75 3.03 9.40
C LYS A 267 -62.11 2.73 7.94
N GLU A 268 -63.30 3.15 7.51
CA GLU A 268 -63.73 2.96 6.11
C GLU A 268 -62.97 3.90 5.18
N GLY A 269 -62.82 5.17 5.58
CA GLY A 269 -62.00 6.16 4.87
C GLY A 269 -60.53 5.76 4.79
N GLU A 270 -59.96 5.19 5.85
CA GLU A 270 -58.59 4.69 5.87
C GLU A 270 -58.40 3.55 4.85
N THR A 271 -59.30 2.57 4.86
CA THR A 271 -59.25 1.43 3.94
C THR A 271 -59.39 1.86 2.48
N ALA A 272 -60.31 2.78 2.20
CA ALA A 272 -60.51 3.33 0.88
C ALA A 272 -59.27 4.10 0.39
N SER A 273 -58.66 4.91 1.25
CA SER A 273 -57.47 5.70 0.93
C SER A 273 -56.25 4.81 0.67
N LEU A 274 -56.05 3.74 1.46
CA LEU A 274 -55.00 2.75 1.22
C LEU A 274 -55.17 2.04 -0.14
N LYS A 275 -56.40 1.71 -0.52
CA LYS A 275 -56.69 1.08 -1.82
C LYS A 275 -56.43 2.05 -2.99
N ALA A 276 -56.78 3.31 -2.85
CA ALA A 276 -56.49 4.35 -3.83
C ALA A 276 -54.97 4.52 -4.00
N LEU A 277 -54.25 4.63 -2.89
CA LEU A 277 -52.79 4.72 -2.87
C LEU A 277 -52.14 3.49 -3.53
N ALA A 278 -52.60 2.28 -3.21
CA ALA A 278 -52.10 1.06 -3.84
C ALA A 278 -52.26 1.07 -5.36
N THR A 279 -53.42 1.52 -5.85
CA THR A 279 -53.70 1.62 -7.28
C THR A 279 -52.77 2.65 -7.94
N ARG A 280 -52.62 3.82 -7.31
CA ARG A 280 -51.75 4.88 -7.80
C ARG A 280 -50.28 4.43 -7.92
N ILE A 281 -49.77 3.71 -6.93
CA ILE A 281 -48.40 3.20 -6.95
C ILE A 281 -48.19 2.20 -8.09
N VAL A 282 -49.16 1.30 -8.34
CA VAL A 282 -49.10 0.34 -9.45
C VAL A 282 -49.08 1.06 -10.80
N ASP A 283 -49.93 2.09 -10.96
CA ASP A 283 -49.99 2.87 -12.19
C ASP A 283 -48.67 3.61 -12.46
N GLU A 284 -48.09 4.24 -11.43
CA GLU A 284 -46.80 4.93 -11.55
C GLU A 284 -45.66 3.95 -11.84
N ALA A 285 -45.62 2.79 -11.17
CA ALA A 285 -44.64 1.75 -11.45
C ALA A 285 -44.73 1.24 -12.90
N THR A 286 -45.95 1.03 -13.41
CA THR A 286 -46.18 0.62 -14.80
C THR A 286 -45.64 1.66 -15.78
N LYS A 287 -45.87 2.95 -15.51
CA LYS A 287 -45.31 4.05 -16.32
C LYS A 287 -43.79 4.08 -16.26
N ILE A 288 -43.18 3.95 -15.08
CA ILE A 288 -41.73 3.94 -14.89
C ILE A 288 -41.09 2.82 -15.72
N ARG A 289 -41.63 1.60 -15.62
CA ARG A 289 -41.20 0.44 -16.41
C ARG A 289 -41.22 0.74 -17.90
N ALA A 290 -42.36 1.22 -18.41
CA ALA A 290 -42.53 1.49 -19.85
C ALA A 290 -41.60 2.62 -20.36
N LYS A 291 -41.33 3.63 -19.53
CA LYS A 291 -40.56 4.80 -19.92
C LYS A 291 -39.05 4.60 -19.85
N TYR A 292 -38.55 3.84 -18.87
CA TYR A 292 -37.13 3.91 -18.50
C TYR A 292 -36.38 2.58 -18.52
N VAL A 293 -37.04 1.42 -18.61
CA VAL A 293 -36.35 0.12 -18.57
C VAL A 293 -36.19 -0.45 -19.97
N GLU A 294 -34.94 -0.70 -20.39
CA GLU A 294 -34.57 -1.35 -21.65
C GLU A 294 -33.21 -2.07 -21.52
N VAL A 295 -33.24 -3.39 -21.36
CA VAL A 295 -32.04 -4.24 -21.34
C VAL A 295 -31.50 -4.35 -22.78
N PRO A 296 -30.18 -4.18 -23.04
CA PRO A 296 -29.06 -4.19 -22.10
C PRO A 296 -28.57 -2.82 -21.59
N TYR A 297 -29.22 -1.72 -21.95
CA TYR A 297 -28.78 -0.36 -21.59
C TYR A 297 -29.14 0.01 -20.14
N THR A 298 -30.14 -0.66 -19.57
CA THR A 298 -30.56 -0.48 -18.18
C THR A 298 -30.57 -1.80 -17.42
N THR A 299 -30.66 -1.71 -16.10
CA THR A 299 -30.98 -2.85 -15.25
C THR A 299 -32.35 -3.45 -15.61
N GLU A 300 -32.56 -4.72 -15.27
CA GLU A 300 -33.84 -5.41 -15.50
C GLU A 300 -35.01 -4.82 -14.69
N PHE A 301 -34.68 -4.04 -13.65
CA PHE A 301 -35.63 -3.37 -12.78
C PHE A 301 -35.29 -1.87 -12.63
N ALA A 302 -36.29 -1.07 -12.25
CA ALA A 302 -36.12 0.33 -11.88
C ALA A 302 -36.55 0.57 -10.43
N VAL A 303 -36.29 1.76 -9.88
CA VAL A 303 -36.70 2.14 -8.53
C VAL A 303 -37.76 3.23 -8.58
N LEU A 304 -38.89 2.99 -7.90
CA LEU A 304 -39.86 4.02 -7.56
C LEU A 304 -39.55 4.53 -6.17
N TYR A 305 -39.08 5.78 -6.09
CA TYR A 305 -38.68 6.42 -4.85
C TYR A 305 -39.84 7.18 -4.21
N LEU A 306 -40.10 6.90 -2.93
CA LEU A 306 -41.06 7.61 -2.09
C LEU A 306 -40.31 8.52 -1.11
N PRO A 307 -40.43 9.86 -1.19
CA PRO A 307 -39.60 10.79 -0.41
C PRO A 307 -39.85 10.75 1.11
N ILE A 308 -41.06 10.37 1.51
CA ILE A 308 -41.46 10.33 2.92
C ILE A 308 -41.40 8.90 3.44
N GLU A 309 -40.64 8.68 4.52
CA GLU A 309 -40.50 7.37 5.14
C GLU A 309 -41.83 6.83 5.69
N SER A 310 -42.68 7.70 6.26
CA SER A 310 -44.02 7.30 6.74
C SER A 310 -44.97 6.89 5.60
N LEU A 311 -44.87 7.52 4.42
CA LEU A 311 -45.58 7.10 3.22
C LEU A 311 -45.10 5.72 2.76
N TRP A 312 -43.78 5.51 2.67
CA TRP A 312 -43.22 4.20 2.36
C TRP A 312 -43.68 3.12 3.34
N ALA A 313 -43.69 3.42 4.65
CA ALA A 313 -44.13 2.48 5.67
C ALA A 313 -45.61 2.10 5.53
N ASP A 314 -46.48 3.02 5.12
CA ASP A 314 -47.88 2.71 4.85
C ASP A 314 -48.08 1.90 3.57
N VAL A 315 -47.29 2.17 2.52
CA VAL A 315 -47.27 1.34 1.31
C VAL A 315 -46.80 -0.09 1.62
N LEU A 316 -45.80 -0.24 2.49
CA LEU A 316 -45.28 -1.55 2.91
C LEU A 316 -46.33 -2.40 3.66
N LYS A 317 -47.22 -1.76 4.42
CA LYS A 317 -48.28 -2.46 5.16
C LYS A 317 -49.38 -3.04 4.25
N ILE A 318 -49.46 -2.62 2.99
CA ILE A 318 -50.49 -3.09 2.05
C ILE A 318 -50.12 -4.51 1.61
N PRO A 319 -50.91 -5.53 1.97
CA PRO A 319 -50.54 -6.92 1.73
C PRO A 319 -50.32 -7.23 0.24
N GLY A 320 -49.17 -7.81 -0.09
CA GLY A 320 -48.84 -8.28 -1.45
C GLY A 320 -48.58 -7.18 -2.49
N LEU A 321 -48.66 -5.88 -2.13
CA LEU A 321 -48.46 -4.79 -3.08
C LEU A 321 -47.03 -4.77 -3.63
N MET A 322 -46.03 -4.86 -2.74
CA MET A 322 -44.61 -4.84 -3.10
C MET A 322 -44.24 -5.97 -4.06
N GLU A 323 -44.65 -7.19 -3.72
CA GLU A 323 -44.41 -8.39 -4.53
C GLU A 323 -45.09 -8.30 -5.89
N ARG A 324 -46.33 -7.79 -5.92
CA ARG A 324 -47.09 -7.61 -7.15
C ARG A 324 -46.39 -6.62 -8.08
N VAL A 325 -46.05 -5.44 -7.58
CA VAL A 325 -45.38 -4.39 -8.36
C VAL A 325 -44.03 -4.89 -8.88
N GLN A 326 -43.24 -5.55 -8.03
CA GLN A 326 -41.96 -6.13 -8.45
C GLN A 326 -42.13 -7.19 -9.54
N ARG A 327 -43.09 -8.12 -9.40
CA ARG A 327 -43.28 -9.21 -10.36
C ARG A 327 -43.87 -8.73 -11.70
N GLU A 328 -44.81 -7.80 -11.67
CA GLU A 328 -45.56 -7.38 -12.86
C GLU A 328 -44.87 -6.26 -13.64
N THR A 329 -44.14 -5.37 -12.94
CA THR A 329 -43.51 -4.20 -13.56
C THR A 329 -41.99 -4.21 -13.48
N HIS A 330 -41.39 -5.11 -12.68
CA HIS A 330 -39.99 -5.05 -12.27
C HIS A 330 -39.59 -3.66 -11.78
N VAL A 331 -40.42 -3.07 -10.92
CA VAL A 331 -40.10 -1.83 -10.24
C VAL A 331 -40.06 -2.10 -8.75
N THR A 332 -38.93 -1.77 -8.13
CA THR A 332 -38.76 -1.86 -6.69
C THR A 332 -39.20 -0.55 -6.06
N ILE A 333 -40.13 -0.60 -5.10
CA ILE A 333 -40.52 0.59 -4.34
C ILE A 333 -39.55 0.77 -3.18
N ALA A 334 -39.02 1.98 -2.99
CA ALA A 334 -38.07 2.27 -1.92
C ALA A 334 -38.34 3.62 -1.25
N GLY A 335 -38.25 3.65 0.08
CA GLY A 335 -38.14 4.89 0.85
C GLY A 335 -36.69 5.37 0.96
N PRO A 336 -36.42 6.50 1.63
CA PRO A 336 -35.07 7.04 1.84
C PRO A 336 -34.10 6.02 2.44
N THR A 337 -34.50 5.35 3.52
CA THR A 337 -33.63 4.42 4.24
C THR A 337 -33.32 3.17 3.40
N VAL A 338 -34.33 2.63 2.72
CA VAL A 338 -34.19 1.44 1.87
C VAL A 338 -33.35 1.75 0.63
N LEU A 339 -33.56 2.91 0.02
CA LEU A 339 -32.76 3.33 -1.13
C LEU A 339 -31.29 3.50 -0.73
N ALA A 340 -31.02 4.14 0.41
CA ALA A 340 -29.65 4.28 0.91
C ALA A 340 -28.98 2.90 1.13
N ALA A 341 -29.70 1.96 1.74
CA ALA A 341 -29.20 0.59 1.92
C ALA A 341 -28.97 -0.14 0.59
N LEU A 342 -29.86 0.03 -0.39
CA LEU A 342 -29.73 -0.55 -1.73
C LEU A 342 -28.47 -0.02 -2.43
N ILE A 343 -28.28 1.30 -2.43
CA ILE A 343 -27.11 1.95 -3.05
C ILE A 343 -25.80 1.52 -2.36
N ASN A 344 -25.78 1.47 -1.02
CA ASN A 344 -24.61 1.00 -0.27
C ASN A 344 -24.28 -0.48 -0.56
N SER A 345 -25.30 -1.33 -0.67
CA SER A 345 -25.12 -2.76 -0.99
C SER A 345 -24.59 -2.94 -2.41
N LEU A 346 -25.09 -2.15 -3.36
CA LEU A 346 -24.62 -2.09 -4.73
C LEU A 346 -23.14 -1.65 -4.78
N GLN A 347 -22.75 -0.59 -4.07
CA GLN A 347 -21.35 -0.14 -4.00
C GLN A 347 -20.39 -1.25 -3.53
N MET A 348 -20.80 -2.06 -2.55
CA MET A 348 -19.96 -3.13 -2.00
C MET A 348 -19.78 -4.29 -2.99
N GLY A 349 -20.83 -4.62 -3.75
CA GLY A 349 -20.76 -5.61 -4.84
C GLY A 349 -19.88 -5.17 -6.01
N PHE A 350 -19.84 -3.87 -6.32
CA PHE A 350 -19.11 -3.34 -7.48
C PHE A 350 -17.64 -3.03 -7.24
N ARG A 351 -17.21 -2.78 -5.99
CA ARG A 351 -15.76 -2.71 -5.66
C ARG A 351 -15.06 -4.02 -6.05
N THR A 352 -15.71 -5.17 -5.89
CA THR A 352 -15.14 -6.47 -6.24
C THR A 352 -15.04 -6.66 -7.76
N LEU A 353 -16.09 -6.34 -8.52
CA LEU A 353 -16.10 -6.45 -9.99
C LEU A 353 -15.14 -5.47 -10.69
N ALA A 354 -15.03 -4.23 -10.19
CA ALA A 354 -14.08 -3.26 -10.74
C ALA A 354 -12.61 -3.66 -10.48
N ILE A 355 -12.33 -4.33 -9.36
CA ILE A 355 -11.00 -4.90 -9.06
C ILE A 355 -10.65 -6.06 -10.00
N GLU A 356 -11.63 -6.91 -10.35
CA GLU A 356 -11.42 -8.01 -11.32
C GLU A 356 -11.05 -7.47 -12.72
N GLN A 357 -11.72 -6.42 -13.19
CA GLN A 357 -11.40 -5.79 -14.49
C GLN A 357 -10.02 -5.11 -14.48
N LYS A 358 -9.65 -4.39 -13.43
CA LYS A 358 -8.30 -3.80 -13.31
C LYS A 358 -7.20 -4.86 -13.20
N SER A 359 -7.50 -6.04 -12.65
CA SER A 359 -6.55 -7.15 -12.62
C SER A 359 -6.25 -7.67 -14.03
N ALA A 360 -7.23 -7.69 -14.94
CA ALA A 360 -7.01 -8.06 -16.35
C ALA A 360 -6.13 -7.05 -17.11
N GLU A 361 -6.27 -5.76 -16.82
CA GLU A 361 -5.42 -4.70 -17.37
C GLU A 361 -3.96 -4.84 -16.90
N VAL A 362 -3.76 -5.16 -15.61
CA VAL A 362 -2.42 -5.47 -15.05
C VAL A 362 -1.77 -6.66 -15.76
N TRP A 363 -2.53 -7.72 -16.07
CA TRP A 363 -2.02 -8.84 -16.87
C TRP A 363 -1.64 -8.45 -18.30
N HIS A 364 -2.36 -7.50 -18.91
CA HIS A 364 -2.01 -6.97 -20.23
C HIS A 364 -0.71 -6.17 -20.21
N VAL A 365 -0.55 -5.26 -19.23
CA VAL A 365 0.68 -4.48 -19.04
C VAL A 365 1.87 -5.39 -18.73
N LEU A 366 1.69 -6.40 -17.87
CA LEU A 366 2.72 -7.42 -17.59
C LEU A 366 3.09 -8.22 -18.85
N GLY A 367 2.13 -8.52 -19.73
CA GLY A 367 2.38 -9.15 -21.03
C GLY A 367 3.23 -8.29 -21.97
N GLN A 368 2.97 -6.98 -22.03
CA GLN A 368 3.78 -6.03 -22.78
C GLN A 368 5.20 -5.92 -22.21
N VAL A 369 5.33 -5.79 -20.88
CA VAL A 369 6.64 -5.73 -20.20
C VAL A 369 7.45 -7.01 -20.41
N LYS A 370 6.81 -8.20 -20.38
CA LYS A 370 7.47 -9.47 -20.70
C LYS A 370 8.03 -9.48 -22.12
N THR A 371 7.30 -8.91 -23.08
CA THR A 371 7.72 -8.84 -24.48
C THR A 371 8.92 -7.91 -24.65
N GLU A 372 8.94 -6.77 -23.96
CA GLU A 372 10.09 -5.85 -23.95
C GLU A 372 11.32 -6.48 -23.26
N PHE A 373 11.14 -7.26 -22.20
CA PHE A 373 12.23 -8.00 -21.56
C PHE A 373 12.88 -9.03 -22.49
N VAL A 374 12.10 -9.70 -23.35
CA VAL A 374 12.64 -10.62 -24.36
C VAL A 374 13.48 -9.86 -25.40
N LYS A 375 13.01 -8.70 -25.87
CA LYS A 375 13.79 -7.84 -26.79
C LYS A 375 15.08 -7.34 -26.14
N PHE A 376 15.02 -6.95 -24.87
CA PHE A 376 16.18 -6.51 -24.11
C PHE A 376 17.22 -7.64 -23.94
N ALA A 377 16.77 -8.86 -23.63
CA ALA A 377 17.64 -10.04 -23.55
C ALA A 377 18.33 -10.32 -24.90
N GLN A 378 17.61 -10.23 -26.02
CA GLN A 378 18.19 -10.38 -27.36
C GLN A 378 19.21 -9.28 -27.68
N ALA A 379 18.95 -8.04 -27.25
CA ALA A 379 19.90 -6.93 -27.41
C ALA A 379 21.19 -7.17 -26.62
N ILE A 380 21.09 -7.66 -25.39
CA ILE A 380 22.27 -8.03 -24.57
C ILE A 380 23.05 -9.18 -25.22
N GLU A 381 22.38 -10.22 -25.72
CA GLU A 381 23.06 -11.31 -26.43
C GLU A 381 23.81 -10.80 -27.68
N GLY A 382 23.24 -9.80 -28.38
CA GLY A 382 23.91 -9.13 -29.49
C GLY A 382 25.14 -8.32 -29.07
N VAL A 383 25.13 -7.72 -27.88
CA VAL A 383 26.28 -7.01 -27.31
C VAL A 383 27.39 -7.99 -26.90
N GLU A 384 27.03 -9.12 -26.29
CA GLU A 384 27.98 -10.18 -25.91
C GLU A 384 28.75 -10.71 -27.13
N LYS A 385 28.03 -11.04 -28.21
CA LYS A 385 28.64 -11.46 -29.48
C LYS A 385 29.59 -10.42 -30.07
N LYS A 386 29.26 -9.13 -29.96
CA LYS A 386 30.15 -8.04 -30.40
C LYS A 386 31.40 -7.92 -29.51
N MET A 387 31.25 -8.06 -28.20
CA MET A 387 32.38 -8.05 -27.25
C MET A 387 33.34 -9.21 -27.51
N ASP A 388 32.83 -10.40 -27.81
CA ASP A 388 33.67 -11.54 -28.20
C ASP A 388 34.42 -11.29 -29.50
N GLY A 389 33.75 -10.71 -30.51
CA GLY A 389 34.39 -10.29 -31.76
C GLY A 389 35.52 -9.28 -31.53
N VAL A 390 35.31 -8.29 -30.65
CA VAL A 390 36.34 -7.32 -30.22
C VAL A 390 37.50 -8.04 -29.52
N ARG A 391 37.21 -9.00 -28.63
CA ARG A 391 38.23 -9.78 -27.92
C ARG A 391 39.09 -10.59 -28.87
N THR A 392 38.50 -11.22 -29.89
CA THR A 392 39.24 -11.94 -30.94
C THR A 392 40.12 -10.99 -31.77
N ALA A 393 39.60 -9.83 -32.15
CA ALA A 393 40.34 -8.82 -32.91
C ALA A 393 41.57 -8.30 -32.12
N ILE A 394 41.41 -8.01 -30.83
CA ILE A 394 42.51 -7.63 -29.94
C ILE A 394 43.57 -8.74 -29.87
N GLY A 395 43.14 -10.01 -29.78
CA GLY A 395 44.05 -11.16 -29.82
C GLY A 395 44.88 -11.22 -31.11
N ALA A 396 44.26 -11.00 -32.27
CA ALA A 396 44.95 -10.98 -33.56
C ALA A 396 45.98 -9.83 -33.65
N VAL A 397 45.62 -8.63 -33.16
CA VAL A 397 46.53 -7.47 -33.11
C VAL A 397 47.73 -7.78 -32.21
N LYS A 398 47.52 -8.34 -31.01
CA LYS A 398 48.62 -8.68 -30.09
C LYS A 398 49.60 -9.68 -30.71
N THR A 399 49.10 -10.71 -31.39
CA THR A 399 49.95 -11.68 -32.10
C THR A 399 50.75 -11.00 -33.20
N ARG A 400 50.12 -10.12 -34.00
CA ARG A 400 50.81 -9.39 -35.08
C ARG A 400 51.87 -8.44 -34.55
N THR A 401 51.60 -7.74 -33.45
CA THR A 401 52.56 -6.87 -32.76
C THR A 401 53.75 -7.67 -32.25
N ASN A 402 53.54 -8.86 -31.67
CA ASN A 402 54.63 -9.72 -31.21
C ASN A 402 55.52 -10.22 -32.35
N VAL A 403 54.92 -10.59 -33.49
CA VAL A 403 55.68 -10.97 -34.70
C VAL A 403 56.47 -9.77 -35.25
N MET A 404 55.86 -8.58 -35.25
CA MET A 404 56.53 -7.33 -35.66
C MET A 404 57.72 -7.00 -34.76
N ASN A 405 57.55 -7.10 -33.43
CA ASN A 405 58.63 -6.88 -32.45
C ASN A 405 59.77 -7.87 -32.64
N ARG A 406 59.48 -9.16 -32.88
CA ARG A 406 60.52 -10.15 -33.18
C ARG A 406 61.31 -9.81 -34.45
N ARG A 407 60.64 -9.32 -35.51
CA ARG A 407 61.31 -8.88 -36.74
C ARG A 407 62.15 -7.62 -36.54
N LEU A 408 61.65 -6.66 -35.76
CA LEU A 408 62.39 -5.45 -35.41
C LEU A 408 63.65 -5.78 -34.59
N GLN A 409 63.54 -6.66 -33.60
CA GLN A 409 64.69 -7.15 -32.82
C GLN A 409 65.72 -7.89 -33.69
N SER A 410 65.29 -8.69 -34.67
CA SER A 410 66.23 -9.31 -35.61
C SER A 410 66.94 -8.31 -36.52
N VAL A 411 66.31 -7.18 -36.87
CA VAL A 411 66.93 -6.13 -37.68
C VAL A 411 67.90 -5.28 -36.84
N GLU A 412 67.59 -5.05 -35.58
CA GLU A 412 68.51 -4.44 -34.61
C GLU A 412 69.75 -5.32 -34.36
N ALA A 413 69.58 -6.64 -34.26
CA ALA A 413 70.69 -7.58 -34.09
C ALA A 413 71.63 -7.63 -35.32
N VAL A 414 71.07 -7.60 -36.54
CA VAL A 414 71.86 -7.54 -37.79
C VAL A 414 72.62 -6.21 -37.92
N ARG A 415 72.08 -5.11 -37.36
CA ARG A 415 72.76 -3.81 -37.32
C ARG A 415 73.89 -3.77 -36.29
N SER A 416 73.78 -4.49 -35.17
CA SER A 416 74.88 -4.63 -34.21
C SER A 416 76.03 -5.51 -34.72
N GLU A 417 75.76 -6.52 -35.56
CA GLU A 417 76.83 -7.33 -36.18
C GLU A 417 77.58 -6.56 -37.28
N THR A 418 76.88 -5.74 -38.07
CA THR A 418 77.52 -4.93 -39.14
C THR A 418 78.35 -3.75 -38.62
N VAL A 419 78.09 -3.23 -37.42
CA VAL A 419 78.90 -2.18 -36.81
C VAL A 419 80.20 -2.75 -36.22
N VAL A 420 80.19 -4.01 -35.73
CA VAL A 420 81.39 -4.67 -35.17
C VAL A 420 82.36 -5.12 -36.28
N GLU A 421 81.87 -5.51 -37.46
CA GLU A 421 82.75 -5.84 -38.61
C GLU A 421 83.41 -4.61 -39.26
N GLN A 422 82.83 -3.41 -39.17
CA GLN A 422 83.45 -2.20 -39.71
C GLN A 422 84.56 -1.64 -38.81
N GLU A 423 84.48 -1.78 -37.48
CA GLU A 423 85.59 -1.38 -36.58
C GLU A 423 86.79 -2.34 -36.66
N ASN A 424 86.57 -3.64 -36.91
CA ASN A 424 87.66 -4.63 -36.96
C ASN A 424 88.43 -4.67 -38.29
N SER A 425 87.99 -3.89 -39.29
CA SER A 425 88.65 -3.79 -40.62
C SER A 425 89.54 -2.56 -40.78
N LEU A 426 89.62 -1.68 -39.77
CA LEU A 426 90.44 -0.47 -39.76
C LEU A 426 91.71 -0.57 -38.89
N ASP A 427 91.98 -1.73 -38.27
CA ASP A 427 93.20 -1.98 -37.45
C ASP A 427 94.17 -3.01 -38.08
N CYS A 428 94.07 -3.23 -39.40
CA CYS A 428 95.06 -3.97 -40.19
C CYS A 428 95.26 -3.30 -41.56
N SER A 429 95.88 -2.11 -41.56
CA SER A 429 96.58 -1.52 -42.71
C SER A 429 97.63 -0.52 -42.22
#